data_AF-A0A7C1Y5H1-F1
#
_entry.id   AF-A0A7C1Y5H1-F1
#
_cell.length_a   1.000
_cell.length_b   1.000
_cell.length_c   1.000
_cell.angle_alpha   90.00
_cell.angle_beta   90.00
_cell.angle_gamma   90.00
#
_symmetry.space_group_name_H-M   'P 1'
#
loop_
_entity.id
_entity.type
_entity.pdbx_description
1 polymer ?
#
loop_
_entity_poly.entity_id
_entity_poly.type
_entity_poly.pdbx_seq_one_letter_code
_entity_poly.pdbx_strand_id
1 'polypeptide(L)'
;MLGSVTKGERRGTRNLRIVFGWLLFFVTSSVAVAGMPPAGSFDNAACISCHEQQDSALVKAWQISAHAKDKPVANCISCHGNSHNRAASKARRDKTCINCHGGYKSPVVHSYAYSKHGLILRIEKNKWDWTQPLAHANYRTPGCAYCHMHAGGHNVSAMIRDPDLLKENGKQIKSIKDATRQVCQDCHAPRYISRLFDNGEKMLEIARMKVREARDLLLQAKKQYTAKELEPAEKRYQEMQSVYLKNVYLGIAHQSPDYQWWYGQPALDGDLLRIKGAINELGRIKNVNLSQQAQCAR
;
A
#
# COMPACT_ATOMS: atom_id res chain seq x y z
N MET A 1 24.81 63.43 12.22
CA MET A 1 24.19 64.75 11.98
C MET A 1 23.08 64.56 10.97
N LEU A 2 21.86 64.94 11.34
CA LEU A 2 20.66 64.88 10.51
C LEU A 2 20.78 65.89 9.36
N GLY A 3 20.54 65.44 8.12
CA GLY A 3 20.55 66.30 6.94
C GLY A 3 19.53 65.83 5.90
N SER A 4 18.47 66.61 5.78
CA SER A 4 17.28 66.44 4.94
C SER A 4 17.55 66.31 3.43
N VAL A 5 16.83 65.39 2.78
CA VAL A 5 16.69 65.32 1.31
C VAL A 5 15.25 65.67 0.92
N THR A 6 15.17 66.28 -0.26
CA THR A 6 14.23 67.25 -0.80
C THR A 6 12.85 66.73 -1.24
N LYS A 7 11.88 67.67 -1.20
CA LYS A 7 10.55 67.65 -1.83
C LYS A 7 10.63 67.30 -3.32
N GLY A 8 9.93 66.23 -3.73
CA GLY A 8 9.64 65.87 -5.12
C GLY A 8 8.18 66.13 -5.49
N GLU A 9 7.97 66.46 -6.76
CA GLU A 9 6.80 67.08 -7.38
C GLU A 9 5.44 66.37 -7.25
N ARG A 10 4.38 67.18 -7.18
CA ARG A 10 2.99 66.79 -7.45
C ARG A 10 2.78 66.63 -8.95
N ARG A 11 2.39 65.42 -9.40
CA ARG A 11 1.76 65.21 -10.72
C ARG A 11 0.40 64.54 -10.56
N GLY A 12 -0.56 65.08 -11.29
CA GLY A 12 -2.00 64.96 -11.08
C GLY A 12 -2.60 63.57 -11.20
N THR A 13 -3.64 63.36 -10.40
CA THR A 13 -4.54 62.22 -10.46
C THR A 13 -5.60 62.47 -11.54
N ARG A 14 -5.48 61.78 -12.68
CA ARG A 14 -6.60 61.63 -13.62
C ARG A 14 -7.53 60.54 -13.10
N ASN A 15 -8.71 60.95 -12.65
CA ASN A 15 -9.81 60.07 -12.26
C ASN A 15 -10.34 59.30 -13.47
N LEU A 16 -9.94 58.03 -13.61
CA LEU A 16 -10.56 57.10 -14.55
C LEU A 16 -11.60 56.26 -13.80
N ARG A 17 -12.87 56.69 -13.86
CA ARG A 17 -14.00 55.91 -13.34
C ARG A 17 -14.24 54.72 -14.27
N ILE A 18 -13.62 53.59 -13.97
CA ILE A 18 -13.96 52.30 -14.59
C ILE A 18 -15.18 51.75 -13.86
N VAL A 19 -16.34 51.84 -14.51
CA VAL A 19 -17.58 51.19 -14.05
C VAL A 19 -17.44 49.70 -14.33
N PHE A 20 -17.05 48.91 -13.32
CA PHE A 20 -17.14 47.45 -13.39
C PHE A 20 -18.62 47.05 -13.33
N GLY A 21 -19.22 46.81 -14.49
CA GLY A 21 -20.52 46.17 -14.59
C GLY A 21 -20.42 44.74 -14.09
N TRP A 22 -21.00 44.48 -12.91
CA TRP A 22 -21.18 43.13 -12.39
C TRP A 22 -22.25 42.42 -13.22
N LEU A 23 -21.82 41.75 -14.30
CA LEU A 23 -22.63 40.73 -14.96
C LEU A 23 -22.72 39.52 -14.01
N LEU A 24 -23.79 39.46 -13.22
CA LEU A 24 -24.22 38.26 -12.51
C LEU A 24 -24.59 37.21 -13.55
N PHE A 25 -23.59 36.42 -13.97
CA PHE A 25 -23.85 35.13 -14.61
C PHE A 25 -24.51 34.24 -13.56
N PHE A 26 -25.83 34.12 -13.62
CA PHE A 26 -26.56 33.01 -13.00
C PHE A 26 -26.11 31.74 -13.72
N VAL A 27 -25.03 31.13 -13.23
CA VAL A 27 -24.70 29.75 -13.55
C VAL A 27 -25.79 28.92 -12.88
N THR A 28 -26.81 28.55 -13.64
CA THR A 28 -27.76 27.51 -13.22
C THR A 28 -26.98 26.21 -13.16
N SER A 29 -26.39 25.93 -12.00
CA SER A 29 -25.85 24.62 -11.69
C SER A 29 -27.02 23.65 -11.70
N SER A 30 -27.21 22.97 -12.83
CA SER A 30 -28.10 21.82 -12.94
C SER A 30 -27.59 20.77 -11.96
N VAL A 31 -28.15 20.76 -10.75
CA VAL A 31 -27.95 19.66 -9.82
C VAL A 31 -28.63 18.47 -10.46
N ALA A 32 -27.85 17.57 -11.05
CA ALA A 32 -28.35 16.31 -11.54
C ALA A 32 -29.01 15.59 -10.35
N VAL A 33 -30.34 15.51 -10.38
CA VAL A 33 -31.10 14.73 -9.40
C VAL A 33 -30.73 13.28 -9.65
N ALA A 34 -29.86 12.72 -8.81
CA ALA A 34 -29.57 11.29 -8.84
C ALA A 34 -30.90 10.54 -8.67
N GLY A 35 -31.31 9.83 -9.72
CA GLY A 35 -32.53 9.02 -9.68
C GLY A 35 -32.46 8.04 -8.51
N MET A 36 -33.61 7.78 -7.87
CA MET A 36 -33.69 6.78 -6.81
C MET A 36 -33.13 5.44 -7.32
N PRO A 37 -32.24 4.78 -6.56
CA PRO A 37 -31.66 3.52 -6.99
C PRO A 37 -32.76 2.46 -7.14
N PRO A 38 -32.72 1.63 -8.19
CA PRO A 38 -33.76 0.64 -8.43
C PRO A 38 -33.82 -0.37 -7.29
N ALA A 39 -35.02 -0.72 -6.86
CA ALA A 39 -35.25 -1.75 -5.86
C ALA A 39 -35.08 -3.14 -6.47
N GLY A 40 -34.64 -4.12 -5.66
CA GLY A 40 -34.53 -5.51 -6.08
C GLY A 40 -33.15 -6.12 -5.86
N SER A 41 -33.01 -7.34 -6.35
CA SER A 41 -31.75 -8.08 -6.42
C SER A 41 -31.20 -8.01 -7.84
N PHE A 42 -29.90 -7.75 -7.98
CA PHE A 42 -29.21 -7.59 -9.25
C PHE A 42 -28.05 -8.57 -9.34
N ASP A 43 -27.83 -9.10 -10.54
CA ASP A 43 -26.59 -9.81 -10.85
C ASP A 43 -25.47 -8.82 -11.19
N ASN A 44 -24.26 -9.34 -11.38
CA ASN A 44 -23.10 -8.50 -11.63
C ASN A 44 -23.14 -7.79 -12.99
N ALA A 45 -23.79 -8.39 -14.00
CA ALA A 45 -23.90 -7.79 -15.32
C ALA A 45 -24.84 -6.56 -15.28
N ALA A 46 -25.95 -6.68 -14.54
CA ALA A 46 -26.86 -5.57 -14.28
C ALA A 46 -26.16 -4.44 -13.49
N CYS A 47 -25.34 -4.77 -12.49
CA CYS A 47 -24.54 -3.78 -11.78
C CYS A 47 -23.64 -2.99 -12.74
N ILE A 48 -22.83 -3.68 -13.55
CA ILE A 48 -21.89 -3.06 -14.49
C ILE A 48 -22.64 -2.19 -15.51
N SER A 49 -23.67 -2.74 -16.17
CA SER A 49 -24.40 -2.06 -17.23
C SER A 49 -25.01 -0.73 -16.77
N CYS A 50 -25.60 -0.70 -15.58
CA CYS A 50 -26.19 0.53 -15.03
C CYS A 50 -25.12 1.49 -14.50
N HIS A 51 -24.16 1.00 -13.70
CA HIS A 51 -23.15 1.88 -13.10
C HIS A 51 -22.17 2.45 -14.13
N GLU A 52 -21.95 1.79 -15.27
CA GLU A 52 -21.14 2.34 -16.35
C GLU A 52 -21.80 3.54 -17.02
N GLN A 53 -23.14 3.57 -17.09
CA GLN A 53 -23.91 4.72 -17.61
C GLN A 53 -23.88 5.90 -16.64
N GLN A 54 -23.86 5.62 -15.32
CA GLN A 54 -23.80 6.67 -14.30
C GLN A 54 -22.39 7.22 -14.11
N ASP A 55 -21.40 6.34 -14.06
CA ASP A 55 -20.00 6.66 -13.87
C ASP A 55 -19.11 5.60 -14.55
N SER A 56 -18.81 5.82 -15.83
CA SER A 56 -17.93 4.93 -16.58
C SER A 56 -16.49 4.90 -16.02
N ALA A 57 -16.04 5.96 -15.35
CA ALA A 57 -14.70 6.01 -14.78
C ALA A 57 -14.57 5.06 -13.58
N LEU A 58 -15.61 4.96 -12.75
CA LEU A 58 -15.69 4.01 -11.65
C LEU A 58 -15.57 2.56 -12.14
N VAL A 59 -16.38 2.17 -13.13
CA VAL A 59 -16.36 0.82 -13.68
C VAL A 59 -15.02 0.49 -14.31
N LYS A 60 -14.44 1.42 -15.09
CA LYS A 60 -13.10 1.27 -15.67
C LYS A 60 -12.01 1.13 -14.60
N ALA A 61 -12.10 1.89 -13.51
CA ALA A 61 -11.16 1.80 -12.40
C ALA A 61 -11.21 0.42 -11.73
N TRP A 62 -12.40 -0.17 -11.55
CA TRP A 62 -12.54 -1.54 -11.09
C TRP A 62 -11.94 -2.54 -12.08
N GLN A 63 -12.24 -2.43 -13.38
CA GLN A 63 -11.78 -3.35 -14.44
C GLN A 63 -10.25 -3.47 -14.52
N ILE A 64 -9.52 -2.38 -14.28
CA ILE A 64 -8.05 -2.39 -14.31
C ILE A 64 -7.41 -2.83 -12.97
N SER A 65 -8.21 -3.00 -11.93
CA SER A 65 -7.74 -3.40 -10.61
C SER A 65 -7.45 -4.89 -10.53
N ALA A 66 -6.63 -5.31 -9.57
CA ALA A 66 -6.34 -6.72 -9.32
C ALA A 66 -7.58 -7.58 -8.97
N HIS A 67 -8.71 -6.96 -8.61
CA HIS A 67 -9.95 -7.70 -8.35
C HIS A 67 -10.67 -8.14 -9.63
N ALA A 68 -10.48 -7.42 -10.73
CA ALA A 68 -11.15 -7.67 -12.00
C ALA A 68 -10.20 -8.13 -13.12
N LYS A 69 -8.96 -7.62 -13.11
CA LYS A 69 -7.98 -7.83 -14.16
C LYS A 69 -7.69 -9.32 -14.38
N ASP A 70 -7.59 -9.71 -15.65
CA ASP A 70 -7.34 -11.06 -16.17
C ASP A 70 -8.45 -12.08 -15.89
N LYS A 71 -8.73 -12.37 -14.61
CA LYS A 71 -9.84 -13.23 -14.16
C LYS A 71 -10.47 -12.60 -12.92
N PRO A 72 -11.75 -12.18 -12.96
CA PRO A 72 -12.39 -11.55 -11.81
C PRO A 72 -12.40 -12.47 -10.59
N VAL A 73 -11.70 -12.06 -9.53
CA VAL A 73 -11.70 -12.74 -8.22
C VAL A 73 -12.69 -12.11 -7.25
N ALA A 74 -13.02 -10.83 -7.46
CA ALA A 74 -14.04 -10.11 -6.69
C ALA A 74 -14.81 -9.14 -7.61
N ASN A 75 -16.13 -9.29 -7.63
CA ASN A 75 -17.04 -8.51 -8.46
C ASN A 75 -17.84 -7.50 -7.61
N CYS A 76 -18.78 -6.76 -8.22
CA CYS A 76 -19.55 -5.73 -7.52
C CYS A 76 -20.28 -6.30 -6.29
N ILE A 77 -20.88 -7.48 -6.46
CA ILE A 77 -21.67 -8.17 -5.44
C ILE A 77 -20.77 -8.68 -4.30
N SER A 78 -19.52 -9.08 -4.59
CA SER A 78 -18.57 -9.57 -3.59
C SER A 78 -18.39 -8.61 -2.41
N CYS A 79 -18.48 -7.29 -2.66
CA CYS A 79 -18.33 -6.28 -1.62
C CYS A 79 -19.66 -5.61 -1.22
N HIS A 80 -20.51 -5.31 -2.20
CA HIS A 80 -21.72 -4.52 -1.98
C HIS A 80 -22.96 -5.36 -1.66
N GLY A 81 -22.94 -6.65 -2.01
CA GLY A 81 -24.13 -7.48 -2.09
C GLY A 81 -24.93 -7.21 -3.38
N ASN A 82 -26.04 -7.93 -3.52
CA ASN A 82 -26.87 -7.91 -4.73
C ASN A 82 -28.00 -6.87 -4.69
N SER A 83 -28.04 -5.96 -3.72
CA SER A 83 -29.09 -4.94 -3.62
C SER A 83 -28.55 -3.60 -3.13
N HIS A 84 -29.23 -2.50 -3.45
CA HIS A 84 -28.86 -1.15 -3.02
C HIS A 84 -29.02 -0.90 -1.51
N ASN A 85 -29.63 -1.82 -0.76
CA ASN A 85 -29.85 -1.66 0.68
C ASN A 85 -28.53 -1.64 1.46
N ARG A 86 -28.09 -0.42 1.82
CA ARG A 86 -26.83 -0.16 2.55
C ARG A 86 -25.61 -0.79 1.89
N ALA A 87 -25.63 -0.95 0.57
CA ALA A 87 -24.57 -1.57 -0.24
C ALA A 87 -23.20 -0.97 0.06
N ALA A 88 -23.07 0.36 -0.02
CA ALA A 88 -21.81 1.05 0.27
C ALA A 88 -21.39 0.87 1.73
N SER A 89 -22.30 1.03 2.69
CA SER A 89 -22.00 0.88 4.12
C SER A 89 -21.55 -0.54 4.51
N LYS A 90 -22.02 -1.57 3.82
CA LYS A 90 -21.52 -2.95 4.00
C LYS A 90 -20.12 -3.08 3.42
N ALA A 91 -19.90 -2.61 2.19
CA ALA A 91 -18.61 -2.69 1.50
C ALA A 91 -17.47 -1.97 2.24
N ARG A 92 -17.77 -0.86 2.94
CA ARG A 92 -16.78 -0.08 3.70
C ARG A 92 -16.19 -0.79 4.92
N ARG A 93 -16.81 -1.88 5.39
CA ARG A 93 -16.38 -2.58 6.62
C ARG A 93 -15.24 -3.55 6.32
N ASP A 94 -14.23 -3.58 7.17
CA ASP A 94 -13.06 -4.47 7.01
C ASP A 94 -13.42 -5.95 6.87
N LYS A 95 -14.50 -6.41 7.51
CA LYS A 95 -14.97 -7.80 7.38
C LYS A 95 -15.15 -8.21 5.92
N THR A 96 -15.59 -7.29 5.07
CA THR A 96 -15.76 -7.50 3.62
C THR A 96 -14.44 -7.89 2.96
N CYS A 97 -13.33 -7.22 3.32
CA CYS A 97 -12.01 -7.53 2.79
C CYS A 97 -11.41 -8.78 3.44
N ILE A 98 -11.54 -8.91 4.76
CA ILE A 98 -10.90 -9.96 5.57
C ILE A 98 -11.32 -11.36 5.14
N ASN A 99 -12.58 -11.53 4.70
CA ASN A 99 -13.11 -12.82 4.27
C ASN A 99 -12.33 -13.44 3.10
N CYS A 100 -11.77 -12.62 2.20
CA CYS A 100 -10.99 -13.09 1.05
C CYS A 100 -9.48 -12.92 1.26
N HIS A 101 -9.05 -11.89 2.01
CA HIS A 101 -7.64 -11.62 2.29
C HIS A 101 -7.05 -12.53 3.39
N GLY A 102 -7.48 -13.79 3.45
CA GLY A 102 -6.90 -14.86 4.29
C GLY A 102 -7.18 -14.76 5.80
N GLY A 103 -8.12 -13.91 6.22
CA GLY A 103 -8.48 -13.78 7.63
C GLY A 103 -7.38 -13.19 8.52
N TYR A 104 -7.63 -13.12 9.83
CA TYR A 104 -6.71 -12.52 10.82
C TYR A 104 -5.37 -13.25 10.99
N LYS A 105 -5.18 -14.42 10.36
CA LYS A 105 -3.90 -15.13 10.36
C LYS A 105 -3.05 -14.79 9.14
N SER A 106 -3.62 -14.19 8.09
CA SER A 106 -2.84 -13.79 6.92
C SER A 106 -1.95 -12.61 7.26
N PRO A 107 -0.71 -12.54 6.73
CA PRO A 107 0.18 -11.41 6.94
C PRO A 107 -0.43 -10.05 6.59
N VAL A 108 -1.24 -9.99 5.52
CA VAL A 108 -1.84 -8.75 5.03
C VAL A 108 -2.86 -8.20 6.04
N VAL A 109 -3.78 -9.05 6.49
CA VAL A 109 -4.81 -8.63 7.45
C VAL A 109 -4.21 -8.46 8.84
N HIS A 110 -3.37 -9.38 9.28
CA HIS A 110 -2.80 -9.36 10.63
C HIS A 110 -1.96 -8.09 10.85
N SER A 111 -1.10 -7.73 9.88
CA SER A 111 -0.31 -6.49 9.97
C SER A 111 -1.19 -5.26 10.16
N TYR A 112 -2.27 -5.12 9.39
CA TYR A 112 -3.21 -4.01 9.56
C TYR A 112 -4.02 -4.09 10.86
N ALA A 113 -4.64 -5.24 11.16
CA ALA A 113 -5.58 -5.40 12.27
C ALA A 113 -4.95 -5.14 13.65
N TYR A 114 -3.63 -5.33 13.75
CA TYR A 114 -2.85 -5.07 14.96
C TYR A 114 -2.01 -3.78 14.89
N SER A 115 -2.12 -3.01 13.80
CA SER A 115 -1.61 -1.64 13.75
C SER A 115 -2.43 -0.71 14.64
N LYS A 116 -1.91 0.50 14.91
CA LYS A 116 -2.67 1.54 15.63
C LYS A 116 -4.01 1.84 14.94
N HIS A 117 -4.05 1.88 13.61
CA HIS A 117 -5.28 2.15 12.87
C HIS A 117 -6.33 1.05 13.06
N GLY A 118 -5.92 -0.21 12.87
CA GLY A 118 -6.81 -1.36 13.01
C GLY A 118 -7.31 -1.56 14.45
N LEU A 119 -6.46 -1.29 15.45
CA LEU A 119 -6.85 -1.34 16.85
C LEU A 119 -7.90 -0.28 17.20
N ILE A 120 -7.71 0.98 16.81
CA ILE A 120 -8.71 2.05 17.05
C ILE A 120 -10.03 1.69 16.35
N LEU A 121 -9.97 1.22 15.08
CA LEU A 121 -11.16 0.87 14.33
C LEU A 121 -11.98 -0.23 15.04
N ARG A 122 -11.27 -1.24 15.57
CA ARG A 122 -11.87 -2.37 16.28
C ARG A 122 -12.45 -1.96 17.64
N ILE A 123 -11.74 -1.14 18.41
CA ILE A 123 -12.17 -0.68 19.73
C ILE A 123 -13.41 0.22 19.60
N GLU A 124 -13.41 1.11 18.61
CA GLU A 124 -14.49 2.07 18.40
C GLU A 124 -15.59 1.55 17.46
N LYS A 125 -15.61 0.25 17.13
CA LYS A 125 -16.45 -0.33 16.06
C LYS A 125 -17.95 0.02 16.13
N ASN A 126 -18.48 0.21 17.33
CA ASN A 126 -19.90 0.49 17.59
C ASN A 126 -20.26 1.98 17.41
N LYS A 127 -19.27 2.86 17.27
CA LYS A 127 -19.45 4.31 17.15
C LYS A 127 -19.41 4.79 15.69
N TRP A 128 -19.01 3.93 14.75
CA TRP A 128 -18.80 4.32 13.36
C TRP A 128 -20.11 4.52 12.59
N ASP A 129 -20.23 5.67 11.95
CA ASP A 129 -21.22 5.90 10.91
C ASP A 129 -20.69 5.40 9.55
N TRP A 130 -21.09 4.18 9.19
CA TRP A 130 -20.72 3.59 7.90
C TRP A 130 -21.46 4.19 6.70
N THR A 131 -22.36 5.16 6.90
CA THR A 131 -23.05 5.86 5.81
C THR A 131 -22.18 6.94 5.18
N GLN A 132 -21.20 7.47 5.92
CA GLN A 132 -20.29 8.52 5.44
C GLN A 132 -19.39 8.05 4.28
N PRO A 133 -19.03 8.95 3.35
CA PRO A 133 -18.09 8.62 2.27
C PRO A 133 -16.66 8.43 2.79
N LEU A 134 -15.84 7.69 2.02
CA LEU A 134 -14.44 7.34 2.33
C LEU A 134 -13.46 8.49 2.06
N ALA A 135 -13.79 9.70 2.51
CA ALA A 135 -13.01 10.92 2.29
C ALA A 135 -13.17 11.90 3.45
N HIS A 136 -12.41 13.00 3.42
CA HIS A 136 -12.58 14.17 4.28
C HIS A 136 -12.44 13.88 5.78
N ALA A 137 -11.66 12.87 6.16
CA ALA A 137 -11.51 12.43 7.55
C ALA A 137 -12.85 12.07 8.23
N ASN A 138 -13.88 11.68 7.46
CA ASN A 138 -15.17 11.23 7.99
C ASN A 138 -15.05 10.01 8.93
N TYR A 139 -13.91 9.34 8.90
CA TYR A 139 -13.52 8.29 9.83
C TYR A 139 -12.27 8.74 10.58
N ARG A 140 -12.34 8.76 11.92
CA ARG A 140 -11.20 9.11 12.79
C ARG A 140 -9.98 8.19 12.57
N THR A 141 -10.20 6.95 12.15
CA THR A 141 -9.15 5.99 11.80
C THR A 141 -9.50 5.29 10.49
N PRO A 142 -8.54 5.01 9.61
CA PRO A 142 -8.83 4.38 8.33
C PRO A 142 -9.05 2.87 8.46
N GLY A 143 -10.12 2.37 7.82
CA GLY A 143 -10.33 0.96 7.49
C GLY A 143 -9.62 0.54 6.19
N CYS A 144 -9.71 -0.75 5.84
CA CYS A 144 -9.19 -1.28 4.57
C CYS A 144 -9.73 -0.48 3.38
N ALA A 145 -11.05 -0.29 3.33
CA ALA A 145 -11.72 0.44 2.26
C ALA A 145 -11.34 1.92 2.25
N TYR A 146 -11.16 2.55 3.41
CA TYR A 146 -10.80 3.97 3.47
C TYR A 146 -9.49 4.27 2.77
N CYS A 147 -8.48 3.41 2.97
CA CYS A 147 -7.20 3.56 2.27
C CYS A 147 -7.28 3.10 0.81
N HIS A 148 -7.67 1.85 0.57
CA HIS A 148 -7.56 1.26 -0.76
C HIS A 148 -8.63 1.71 -1.75
N MET A 149 -9.70 2.34 -1.27
CA MET A 149 -10.82 2.86 -2.06
C MET A 149 -11.16 4.30 -1.67
N HIS A 150 -10.13 5.07 -1.28
CA HIS A 150 -10.25 6.46 -0.87
C HIS A 150 -10.99 7.30 -1.93
N ALA A 151 -11.84 8.23 -1.46
CA ALA A 151 -12.70 9.06 -2.31
C ALA A 151 -13.56 8.28 -3.31
N GLY A 152 -13.88 7.01 -3.00
CA GLY A 152 -14.70 6.16 -3.87
C GLY A 152 -13.94 5.54 -5.04
N GLY A 153 -12.60 5.61 -5.06
CA GLY A 153 -11.80 4.94 -6.08
C GLY A 153 -12.00 3.43 -6.07
N HIS A 154 -12.20 2.82 -7.23
CA HIS A 154 -12.39 1.37 -7.37
C HIS A 154 -11.17 0.62 -7.91
N ASN A 155 -10.08 1.34 -8.22
CA ASN A 155 -8.80 0.71 -8.52
C ASN A 155 -8.01 0.41 -7.24
N VAL A 156 -8.32 -0.73 -6.59
CA VAL A 156 -7.65 -1.17 -5.36
C VAL A 156 -6.14 -1.38 -5.51
N SER A 157 -5.65 -1.52 -6.75
CA SER A 157 -4.21 -1.69 -7.05
C SER A 157 -3.43 -0.37 -7.06
N ALA A 158 -4.10 0.79 -7.04
CA ALA A 158 -3.46 2.09 -7.10
C ALA A 158 -2.49 2.37 -5.93
N MET A 159 -2.63 1.65 -4.82
CA MET A 159 -1.80 1.80 -3.62
C MET A 159 -0.99 0.54 -3.26
N ILE A 160 -0.87 -0.42 -4.18
CA ILE A 160 -0.21 -1.70 -3.93
C ILE A 160 1.02 -1.81 -4.86
N ARG A 161 2.19 -2.08 -4.27
CA ARG A 161 3.42 -2.33 -5.03
C ARG A 161 3.39 -3.66 -5.77
N ASP A 162 4.28 -3.77 -6.76
CA ASP A 162 4.62 -5.05 -7.36
C ASP A 162 4.98 -6.09 -6.28
N PRO A 163 4.49 -7.34 -6.40
CA PRO A 163 4.87 -8.43 -5.48
C PRO A 163 6.38 -8.68 -5.42
N ASP A 164 7.11 -8.43 -6.52
CA ASP A 164 8.55 -8.54 -6.57
C ASP A 164 9.21 -7.27 -6.01
N LEU A 165 9.40 -7.27 -4.69
CA LEU A 165 9.94 -6.14 -3.94
C LEU A 165 11.44 -5.89 -4.16
N LEU A 166 12.12 -6.77 -4.91
CA LEU A 166 13.51 -6.57 -5.33
C LEU A 166 13.61 -5.76 -6.62
N LYS A 167 12.54 -5.69 -7.42
CA LYS A 167 12.49 -4.83 -8.60
C LYS A 167 12.38 -3.37 -8.20
N GLU A 168 13.18 -2.55 -8.87
CA GLU A 168 13.09 -1.10 -8.77
C GLU A 168 12.22 -0.57 -9.92
N ASN A 169 11.04 -0.06 -9.59
CA ASN A 169 10.17 0.64 -10.54
C ASN A 169 9.82 2.03 -10.00
N GLY A 170 10.74 2.98 -10.20
CA GLY A 170 10.62 4.34 -9.65
C GLY A 170 9.32 5.06 -10.03
N LYS A 171 8.84 4.88 -11.27
CA LYS A 171 7.59 5.50 -11.75
C LYS A 171 6.37 4.95 -11.02
N GLN A 172 6.26 3.63 -10.91
CA GLN A 172 5.15 2.99 -10.18
C GLN A 172 5.19 3.36 -8.70
N ILE A 173 6.37 3.30 -8.07
CA ILE A 173 6.55 3.65 -6.65
C ILE A 173 6.13 5.10 -6.39
N LYS A 174 6.51 6.04 -7.26
CA LYS A 174 6.09 7.44 -7.15
C LYS A 174 4.57 7.56 -7.22
N SER A 175 3.92 6.95 -8.21
CA SER A 175 2.46 6.97 -8.35
C SER A 175 1.74 6.42 -7.11
N ILE A 176 2.22 5.31 -6.56
CA ILE A 176 1.66 4.71 -5.34
C ILE A 176 1.82 5.68 -4.15
N LYS A 177 3.01 6.25 -3.96
CA LYS A 177 3.26 7.20 -2.87
C LYS A 177 2.37 8.44 -2.99
N ASP A 178 2.17 8.94 -4.19
CA ASP A 178 1.31 10.10 -4.43
C ASP A 178 -0.15 9.79 -4.10
N ALA A 179 -0.66 8.62 -4.54
CA ALA A 179 -2.00 8.15 -4.18
C ALA A 179 -2.16 7.93 -2.67
N THR A 180 -1.21 7.26 -2.01
CA THR A 180 -1.25 7.03 -0.56
C THR A 180 -1.15 8.34 0.23
N ARG A 181 -0.35 9.31 -0.23
CA ARG A 181 -0.22 10.62 0.42
C ARG A 181 -1.56 11.35 0.50
N GLN A 182 -2.40 11.28 -0.53
CA GLN A 182 -3.74 11.91 -0.50
C GLN A 182 -4.58 11.38 0.65
N VAL A 183 -4.61 10.06 0.85
CA VAL A 183 -5.33 9.44 1.98
C VAL A 183 -4.77 9.89 3.32
N CYS A 184 -3.44 9.87 3.47
CA CYS A 184 -2.82 10.20 4.74
C CYS A 184 -3.06 11.67 5.15
N GLN A 185 -3.19 12.56 4.17
CA GLN A 185 -3.36 14.00 4.40
C GLN A 185 -4.71 14.38 5.02
N ASP A 186 -5.72 13.50 4.94
CA ASP A 186 -6.99 13.70 5.64
C ASP A 186 -6.78 13.83 7.16
N CYS A 187 -5.82 13.10 7.73
CA CYS A 187 -5.65 12.99 9.19
C CYS A 187 -4.26 13.40 9.70
N HIS A 188 -3.25 13.44 8.84
CA HIS A 188 -1.86 13.65 9.24
C HIS A 188 -1.19 14.83 8.55
N ALA A 189 -0.32 15.52 9.29
CA ALA A 189 0.46 16.62 8.77
C ALA A 189 1.42 16.16 7.63
N PRO A 190 1.58 16.95 6.54
CA PRO A 190 2.45 16.59 5.41
C PRO A 190 3.90 16.26 5.78
N ARG A 191 4.43 16.92 6.81
CA ARG A 191 5.79 16.65 7.35
C ARG A 191 5.88 15.24 7.93
N TYR A 192 4.89 14.82 8.71
CA TYR A 192 4.85 13.48 9.30
C TYR A 192 4.81 12.42 8.19
N ILE A 193 3.92 12.61 7.21
CA ILE A 193 3.74 11.70 6.08
C ILE A 193 5.05 11.54 5.30
N SER A 194 5.74 12.63 5.00
CA SER A 194 7.00 12.59 4.24
C SER A 194 8.08 11.81 4.99
N ARG A 195 8.24 12.07 6.30
CA ARG A 195 9.18 11.31 7.15
C ARG A 195 8.82 9.84 7.25
N LEU A 196 7.53 9.51 7.30
CA LEU A 196 7.06 8.14 7.32
C LEU A 196 7.46 7.37 6.06
N PHE A 197 7.28 7.97 4.87
CA PHE A 197 7.70 7.35 3.61
C PHE A 197 9.21 7.20 3.50
N ASP A 198 9.98 8.21 3.90
CA ASP A 198 11.44 8.16 3.85
C ASP A 198 11.99 7.06 4.76
N ASN A 199 11.46 6.96 5.98
CA ASN A 199 11.83 5.90 6.92
C ASN A 199 11.39 4.52 6.41
N GLY A 200 10.21 4.43 5.80
CA GLY A 200 9.70 3.22 5.17
C GLY A 200 10.64 2.69 4.08
N GLU A 201 11.08 3.53 3.14
CA GLU A 201 12.02 3.09 2.11
C GLU A 201 13.36 2.64 2.69
N LYS A 202 13.91 3.40 3.65
CA LYS A 202 15.18 3.03 4.29
C LYS A 202 15.08 1.67 4.97
N MET A 203 13.97 1.41 5.65
CA MET A 203 13.74 0.12 6.29
C MET A 203 13.57 -1.01 5.26
N LEU A 204 12.83 -0.78 4.18
CA LEU A 204 12.71 -1.76 3.11
C LEU A 204 14.06 -2.02 2.42
N GLU A 205 14.89 -1.00 2.27
CA GLU A 205 16.21 -1.13 1.66
C GLU A 205 17.15 -1.98 2.52
N ILE A 206 17.11 -1.83 3.84
CA ILE A 206 17.81 -2.71 4.77
C ILE A 206 17.37 -4.17 4.57
N ALA A 207 16.07 -4.41 4.42
CA ALA A 207 15.56 -5.76 4.15
C ALA A 207 16.06 -6.31 2.81
N ARG A 208 16.06 -5.50 1.74
CA ARG A 208 16.57 -5.89 0.42
C ARG A 208 18.07 -6.19 0.45
N MET A 209 18.86 -5.42 1.18
CA MET A 209 20.30 -5.67 1.35
C MET A 209 20.56 -7.08 1.89
N LYS A 210 19.81 -7.51 2.93
CA LYS A 210 19.93 -8.85 3.51
C LYS A 210 19.61 -9.96 2.49
N VAL A 211 18.56 -9.75 1.69
CA VAL A 211 18.19 -10.70 0.62
C VAL A 211 19.25 -10.75 -0.48
N ARG A 212 19.81 -9.61 -0.89
CA ARG A 212 20.91 -9.58 -1.87
C ARG A 212 22.17 -10.25 -1.34
N GLU A 213 22.50 -10.05 -0.06
CA GLU A 213 23.63 -10.74 0.57
C GLU A 213 23.45 -12.26 0.58
N ALA A 214 22.25 -12.75 0.95
CA ALA A 214 21.94 -14.18 0.88
C ALA A 214 22.10 -14.75 -0.54
N ARG A 215 21.62 -14.02 -1.56
CA ARG A 215 21.79 -14.39 -2.96
C ARG A 215 23.27 -14.52 -3.33
N ASP A 216 24.07 -13.52 -2.97
CA ASP A 216 25.46 -13.45 -3.38
C ASP A 216 26.29 -14.56 -2.72
N LEU A 217 25.98 -14.90 -1.46
CA LEU A 217 26.54 -16.08 -0.77
C LEU A 217 26.21 -17.38 -1.49
N LEU A 218 24.95 -17.57 -1.91
CA LEU A 218 24.53 -18.78 -2.62
C LEU A 218 25.16 -18.89 -4.02
N LEU A 219 25.29 -17.77 -4.73
CA LEU A 219 25.98 -17.73 -6.02
C LEU A 219 27.46 -18.15 -5.89
N GLN A 220 28.13 -17.76 -4.81
CA GLN A 220 29.50 -18.20 -4.54
C GLN A 220 29.54 -19.68 -4.16
N ALA A 221 28.65 -20.13 -3.28
CA ALA A 221 28.58 -21.51 -2.82
C ALA A 221 28.29 -22.51 -3.95
N LYS A 222 27.47 -22.13 -4.94
CA LYS A 222 27.18 -22.93 -6.15
C LYS A 222 28.41 -23.30 -6.97
N LYS A 223 29.52 -22.57 -6.83
CA LYS A 223 30.79 -22.90 -7.49
C LYS A 223 31.53 -24.06 -6.82
N GLN A 224 31.15 -24.41 -5.59
CA GLN A 224 31.90 -25.34 -4.73
C GLN A 224 31.10 -26.56 -4.28
N TYR A 225 29.77 -26.45 -4.25
CA TYR A 225 28.85 -27.45 -3.71
C TYR A 225 27.72 -27.76 -4.69
N THR A 226 27.18 -28.96 -4.59
CA THR A 226 26.06 -29.44 -5.40
C THR A 226 24.75 -28.79 -5.01
N ALA A 227 23.76 -28.84 -5.91
CA ALA A 227 22.41 -28.35 -5.63
C ALA A 227 21.76 -29.05 -4.42
N LYS A 228 22.05 -30.34 -4.21
CA LYS A 228 21.53 -31.12 -3.07
C LYS A 228 22.12 -30.63 -1.74
N GLU A 229 23.41 -30.35 -1.70
CA GLU A 229 24.07 -29.81 -0.49
C GLU A 229 23.55 -28.42 -0.14
N LEU A 230 23.22 -27.60 -1.15
CA LEU A 230 22.73 -26.23 -0.97
C LEU A 230 21.21 -26.12 -0.77
N GLU A 231 20.44 -27.21 -0.93
CA GLU A 231 18.98 -27.22 -0.81
C GLU A 231 18.48 -26.54 0.49
N PRO A 232 19.04 -26.81 1.68
CA PRO A 232 18.57 -26.17 2.91
C PRO A 232 18.75 -24.64 2.89
N ALA A 233 19.86 -24.16 2.32
CA ALA A 233 20.15 -22.74 2.23
C ALA A 233 19.28 -22.04 1.17
N GLU A 234 19.03 -22.70 0.04
CA GLU A 234 18.15 -22.18 -1.01
C GLU A 234 16.69 -22.06 -0.55
N LYS A 235 16.21 -23.03 0.23
CA LYS A 235 14.86 -22.96 0.81
C LYS A 235 14.71 -21.73 1.71
N ARG A 236 15.72 -21.40 2.53
CA ARG A 236 15.72 -20.18 3.36
C ARG A 236 15.75 -18.92 2.52
N TYR A 237 16.57 -18.89 1.47
CA TYR A 237 16.61 -17.76 0.57
C TYR A 237 15.26 -17.49 -0.11
N GLN A 238 14.55 -18.54 -0.54
CA GLN A 238 13.18 -18.42 -1.06
C GLN A 238 12.21 -17.88 0.00
N GLU A 239 12.33 -18.31 1.26
CA GLU A 239 11.51 -17.84 2.38
C GLU A 239 11.77 -16.35 2.68
N MET A 240 13.04 -15.92 2.67
CA MET A 240 13.42 -14.50 2.80
C MET A 240 12.74 -13.63 1.76
N GLN A 241 12.69 -14.07 0.50
CA GLN A 241 12.08 -13.31 -0.59
C GLN A 241 10.55 -13.28 -0.51
N SER A 242 9.94 -14.45 -0.36
CA SER A 242 8.50 -14.63 -0.53
C SER A 242 7.69 -14.29 0.72
N VAL A 243 8.31 -14.39 1.90
CA VAL A 243 7.63 -14.19 3.19
C VAL A 243 8.19 -12.97 3.92
N TYR A 244 9.47 -12.97 4.27
CA TYR A 244 9.98 -11.99 5.24
C TYR A 244 10.18 -10.58 4.65
N LEU A 245 10.67 -10.49 3.40
CA LEU A 245 10.73 -9.20 2.69
C LEU A 245 9.34 -8.60 2.50
N LYS A 246 8.35 -9.44 2.15
CA LYS A 246 6.94 -9.04 2.06
C LYS A 246 6.41 -8.59 3.42
N ASN A 247 6.74 -9.28 4.51
CA ASN A 247 6.33 -8.88 5.85
C ASN A 247 6.87 -7.51 6.24
N VAL A 248 8.15 -7.21 5.95
CA VAL A 248 8.71 -5.86 6.18
C VAL A 248 7.90 -4.81 5.42
N TYR A 249 7.60 -5.05 4.14
CA TYR A 249 6.79 -4.14 3.34
C TYR A 249 5.38 -3.96 3.92
N LEU A 250 4.70 -5.03 4.31
CA LEU A 250 3.39 -4.96 4.96
C LEU A 250 3.45 -4.21 6.29
N GLY A 251 4.51 -4.40 7.08
CA GLY A 251 4.75 -3.65 8.30
C GLY A 251 4.89 -2.16 8.05
N ILE A 252 5.62 -1.77 6.99
CA ILE A 252 5.74 -0.37 6.56
C ILE A 252 4.39 0.17 6.08
N ALA A 253 3.73 -0.54 5.17
CA ALA A 253 2.50 -0.08 4.54
C ALA A 253 1.35 0.07 5.54
N HIS A 254 1.22 -0.87 6.49
CA HIS A 254 0.15 -0.87 7.48
C HIS A 254 0.57 -0.26 8.83
N GLN A 255 1.80 0.23 8.97
CA GLN A 255 2.30 0.79 10.23
C GLN A 255 2.20 -0.21 11.39
N SER A 256 2.64 -1.44 11.14
CA SER A 256 2.58 -2.56 12.07
C SER A 256 3.96 -2.85 12.65
N PRO A 257 4.23 -2.49 13.91
CA PRO A 257 5.55 -2.67 14.52
C PRO A 257 6.04 -4.12 14.46
N ASP A 258 5.15 -5.09 14.69
CA ASP A 258 5.51 -6.52 14.69
C ASP A 258 5.99 -7.01 13.32
N TYR A 259 5.42 -6.48 12.23
CA TYR A 259 5.84 -6.84 10.87
C TYR A 259 7.05 -6.06 10.39
N GLN A 260 7.27 -4.86 10.93
CA GLN A 260 8.52 -4.13 10.72
C GLN A 260 9.68 -4.82 11.46
N TRP A 261 9.38 -5.39 12.64
CA TRP A 261 10.32 -6.08 13.52
C TRP A 261 10.13 -7.60 13.45
N TRP A 262 9.54 -8.22 14.47
CA TRP A 262 9.54 -9.66 14.73
C TRP A 262 9.29 -10.57 13.51
N TYR A 263 8.30 -10.26 12.68
CA TYR A 263 7.95 -11.06 11.50
C TYR A 263 8.68 -10.65 10.22
N GLY A 264 9.48 -9.57 10.27
CA GLY A 264 10.17 -8.97 9.13
C GLY A 264 11.69 -8.96 9.30
N GLN A 265 12.24 -7.90 9.89
CA GLN A 265 13.68 -7.64 9.92
C GLN A 265 14.50 -8.75 10.63
N PRO A 266 14.26 -9.06 11.92
CA PRO A 266 14.84 -10.22 12.59
C PRO A 266 14.65 -11.56 11.88
N ALA A 267 13.52 -11.79 11.20
CA ALA A 267 13.31 -13.04 10.46
C ALA A 267 14.26 -13.15 9.26
N LEU A 268 14.49 -12.04 8.53
CA LEU A 268 15.52 -11.96 7.50
C LEU A 268 16.93 -12.19 8.06
N ASP A 269 17.24 -11.59 9.21
CA ASP A 269 18.54 -11.78 9.86
C ASP A 269 18.77 -13.25 10.24
N GLY A 270 17.75 -13.88 10.85
CA GLY A 270 17.81 -15.29 11.24
C GLY A 270 18.02 -16.23 10.07
N ASP A 271 17.35 -15.98 8.94
CA ASP A 271 17.53 -16.80 7.72
C ASP A 271 18.89 -16.56 7.08
N LEU A 272 19.36 -15.32 7.01
CA LEU A 272 20.70 -15.00 6.49
C LEU A 272 21.80 -15.69 7.32
N LEU A 273 21.68 -15.68 8.65
CA LEU A 273 22.59 -16.39 9.54
C LEU A 273 22.55 -17.90 9.33
N ARG A 274 21.36 -18.48 9.14
CA ARG A 274 21.19 -19.92 8.86
C ARG A 274 21.77 -20.31 7.50
N ILE A 275 21.67 -19.45 6.48
CA ILE A 275 22.32 -19.66 5.18
C ILE A 275 23.84 -19.66 5.32
N LYS A 276 24.40 -18.65 6.00
CA LYS A 276 25.85 -18.57 6.28
C LYS A 276 26.33 -19.80 7.05
N GLY A 277 25.58 -20.21 8.07
CA GLY A 277 25.88 -21.39 8.88
C GLY A 277 25.92 -22.68 8.06
N ALA A 278 24.92 -22.89 7.19
CA ALA A 278 24.86 -24.07 6.33
C ALA A 278 26.03 -24.15 5.34
N ILE A 279 26.37 -23.03 4.69
CA ILE A 279 27.51 -22.98 3.75
C ILE A 279 28.84 -23.23 4.49
N ASN A 280 29.01 -22.65 5.68
CA ASN A 280 30.22 -22.84 6.48
C ASN A 280 30.38 -24.29 6.98
N GLU A 281 29.28 -24.96 7.33
CA GLU A 281 29.30 -26.38 7.70
C GLU A 281 29.79 -27.25 6.53
N LEU A 282 29.28 -27.03 5.32
CA LEU A 282 29.75 -27.74 4.12
C LEU A 282 31.26 -27.54 3.89
N GLY A 283 31.76 -26.32 4.12
CA GLY A 283 33.19 -26.02 4.04
C GLY A 283 34.00 -26.79 5.07
N ARG A 284 33.53 -26.89 6.31
CA ARG A 284 34.18 -27.69 7.37
C ARG A 284 34.22 -29.18 7.01
N ILE A 285 33.10 -29.75 6.58
CA ILE A 285 33.02 -31.17 6.20
C ILE A 285 33.98 -31.47 5.04
N LYS A 286 34.00 -30.63 4.01
CA LYS A 286 34.90 -30.80 2.85
C LYS A 286 36.37 -30.77 3.26
N ASN A 287 36.76 -29.83 4.13
CA ASN A 287 38.13 -29.73 4.61
C ASN A 287 38.55 -30.93 5.46
N VAL A 288 37.65 -31.44 6.32
CA VAL A 288 37.91 -32.65 7.11
C VAL A 288 38.11 -33.85 6.19
N ASN A 289 37.24 -34.04 5.19
CA ASN A 289 37.35 -35.15 4.25
C ASN A 289 38.67 -35.11 3.45
N LEU A 290 39.09 -33.92 3.00
CA LEU A 290 40.38 -33.73 2.31
C LEU A 290 41.56 -34.06 3.22
N SER A 291 41.51 -33.66 4.49
CA SER A 291 42.57 -33.96 5.46
C SER A 291 42.70 -35.46 5.75
N GLN A 292 41.58 -36.17 5.87
CA GLN A 292 41.55 -37.62 6.08
C GLN A 292 42.08 -38.38 4.86
N GLN A 293 41.67 -37.99 3.65
CA GLN A 293 42.19 -38.57 2.41
C GLN A 293 43.72 -38.37 2.28
N ALA A 294 44.23 -37.19 2.63
CA ALA A 294 45.66 -36.91 2.62
C ALA A 294 46.47 -37.68 3.67
N GLN A 295 45.84 -38.11 4.78
CA GLN A 295 46.45 -38.96 5.79
C GLN A 295 46.47 -40.44 5.37
N CYS A 296 45.40 -40.94 4.74
CA CYS A 296 45.34 -42.33 4.26
C CYS A 296 46.22 -42.60 3.02
N ALA A 297 46.65 -41.55 2.31
CA ALA A 297 47.52 -41.66 1.14
C ALA A 297 49.04 -41.63 1.47
N ARG A 298 49.40 -41.50 2.75
CA ARG A 298 50.79 -41.59 3.24
C ARG A 298 51.02 -42.93 3.92
#